data_AF-W8C6E2-F1
#
_entry.id   AF-W8C6E2-F1
#
_cell.length_a   1.000
_cell.length_b   1.000
_cell.length_c   1.000
_cell.angle_alpha   90.00
_cell.angle_beta   90.00
_cell.angle_gamma   90.00
#
_symmetry.space_group_name_H-M   'P 1'
#
loop_
_entity.id
_entity.type
_entity.pdbx_description
1 polymer ?
#
loop_
_entity_poly.entity_id
_entity_poly.type
_entity_poly.pdbx_seq_one_letter_code
_entity_poly.pdbx_strand_id
1 'polypeptide(L)'
;MYSSNRKKLYIRMHEIFTLEAVYAPKLPLQQLRVRVLLSFKNEVSEPVLRCQNHLSKDTESNQTRRESLLRCENPTAEYCGTSEGKNINDRYSIIFPLGLSVMPRNDCPISQTIAIKFTCQNSCIGRRETSLIFLLEGMSGEILSQRVMDVKICSCPKRDYEADERNCARPSKRKANDIESRKQKIAKVENVTRKPAKIAIKDEDTSSDSDNSDSGISISRDLDLQLTPSGEYRLSITLEKDLMEQIIQNVNQAVALKIYKEPQQAKHYNKMCRQLLWYSEKFQRK
;
A
#
# COMPACT_ATOMS: atom_id res chain seq x y z
N MET A 1 -19.85 -4.32 -8.14
CA MET A 1 -19.87 -5.78 -8.42
C MET A 1 -18.44 -6.30 -8.39
N TYR A 2 -18.15 -7.30 -7.58
CA TYR A 2 -16.81 -7.88 -7.50
C TYR A 2 -16.81 -9.32 -8.02
N SER A 3 -15.88 -9.65 -8.92
CA SER A 3 -15.61 -11.02 -9.35
C SER A 3 -14.50 -11.61 -8.52
N SER A 4 -14.82 -12.58 -7.66
CA SER A 4 -13.83 -13.33 -6.89
C SER A 4 -12.90 -14.14 -7.79
N ASN A 5 -13.42 -14.72 -8.88
CA ASN A 5 -12.64 -15.52 -9.84
C ASN A 5 -11.54 -14.70 -10.51
N ARG A 6 -11.85 -13.44 -10.85
CA ARG A 6 -10.90 -12.55 -11.55
C ARG A 6 -10.19 -11.56 -10.65
N LYS A 7 -10.55 -11.53 -9.36
CA LYS A 7 -10.16 -10.46 -8.42
C LYS A 7 -10.37 -9.07 -9.05
N LYS A 8 -11.54 -8.88 -9.66
CA LYS A 8 -11.86 -7.71 -10.51
C LYS A 8 -13.12 -7.00 -10.05
N LEU A 9 -13.01 -5.71 -9.78
CA LEU A 9 -14.09 -4.82 -9.39
C LEU A 9 -14.70 -4.13 -10.62
N TYR A 10 -16.02 -4.20 -10.75
CA TYR A 10 -16.80 -3.45 -11.73
C TYR A 10 -17.68 -2.44 -10.98
N ILE A 11 -17.51 -1.16 -11.28
CA ILE A 11 -18.13 -0.07 -10.53
C ILE A 11 -18.47 1.10 -11.46
N ARG A 12 -19.49 1.89 -11.11
CA ARG A 12 -19.76 3.14 -11.83
C ARG A 12 -18.88 4.26 -11.28
N MET A 13 -18.73 5.30 -12.09
CA MET A 13 -18.12 6.55 -11.64
C MET A 13 -18.96 7.15 -10.49
N HIS A 14 -18.29 7.73 -9.50
CA HIS A 14 -18.86 8.34 -8.28
C HIS A 14 -19.56 7.41 -7.28
N GLU A 15 -19.71 6.11 -7.60
CA GLU A 15 -20.15 5.13 -6.61
C GLU A 15 -19.00 4.85 -5.63
N ILE A 16 -19.37 4.76 -4.35
CA ILE A 16 -18.43 4.45 -3.27
C ILE A 16 -18.35 2.93 -3.13
N PHE A 17 -17.14 2.40 -3.01
CA PHE A 17 -16.89 1.05 -2.55
C PHE A 17 -16.02 1.10 -1.29
N THR A 18 -16.28 0.15 -0.39
CA THR A 18 -15.54 0.02 0.85
C THR A 18 -14.57 -1.13 0.78
N LEU A 19 -13.44 -0.97 1.47
CA LEU A 19 -12.43 -1.98 1.67
C LEU A 19 -12.13 -2.07 3.15
N GLU A 20 -11.85 -3.28 3.62
CA GLU A 20 -11.43 -3.50 4.99
C GLU A 20 -9.92 -3.78 5.01
N ALA A 21 -9.14 -2.86 5.57
CA ALA A 21 -7.73 -3.08 5.85
C ALA A 21 -7.61 -3.79 7.19
N VAL A 22 -7.34 -5.10 7.12
CA VAL A 22 -7.10 -5.95 8.28
C VAL A 22 -5.60 -6.12 8.46
N TYR A 23 -5.06 -5.75 9.62
CA TYR A 23 -3.64 -5.84 9.92
C TYR A 23 -3.39 -6.17 11.38
N ALA A 24 -2.31 -6.90 11.64
CA ALA A 24 -1.84 -7.18 13.00
C ALA A 24 -0.61 -6.29 13.27
N PRO A 25 -0.66 -5.39 14.28
CA PRO A 25 0.51 -4.61 14.65
C PRO A 25 1.59 -5.56 15.18
N LYS A 26 2.79 -5.50 14.59
CA LYS A 26 3.96 -6.20 15.13
C LYS A 26 4.69 -5.25 16.07
N LEU A 27 5.26 -5.80 17.15
CA LEU A 27 6.17 -5.06 18.03
C LEU A 27 7.57 -4.99 17.41
N PRO A 28 8.27 -3.85 17.50
CA PRO A 28 7.83 -2.58 18.11
C PRO A 28 6.74 -1.88 17.28
N LEU A 29 5.81 -1.18 17.95
CA LEU A 29 4.67 -0.53 17.28
C LEU A 29 5.17 0.48 16.24
N GLN A 30 5.00 0.13 14.96
CA GLN A 30 5.27 1.02 13.84
C GLN A 30 3.99 1.71 13.38
N GLN A 31 4.08 3.00 13.07
CA GLN A 31 2.97 3.69 12.44
C GLN A 31 2.88 3.27 10.97
N LEU A 32 1.80 2.57 10.64
CA LEU A 32 1.54 2.06 9.30
C LEU A 32 0.66 3.02 8.51
N ARG A 33 0.85 3.02 7.20
CA ARG A 33 0.03 3.77 6.26
C ARG A 33 -0.33 2.86 5.10
N VAL A 34 -1.44 3.14 4.44
CA VAL A 34 -1.77 2.48 3.19
C VAL A 34 -1.82 3.51 2.08
N ARG A 35 -1.01 3.27 1.05
CA ARG A 35 -1.07 4.00 -0.21
C ARG A 35 -1.94 3.24 -1.20
N VAL A 36 -2.82 3.97 -1.87
CA VAL A 36 -3.67 3.45 -2.94
C VAL A 36 -3.42 4.24 -4.19
N LEU A 37 -3.03 3.56 -5.27
CA LEU A 37 -2.84 4.16 -6.58
C LEU A 37 -3.47 3.32 -7.69
N LEU A 38 -3.76 3.96 -8.81
CA LEU A 38 -4.24 3.30 -10.01
C LEU A 38 -3.09 3.13 -11.00
N SER A 39 -2.99 1.95 -11.62
CA SER A 39 -2.01 1.65 -12.68
C SER A 39 -2.72 1.04 -13.88
N PHE A 40 -2.18 1.26 -15.08
CA PHE A 40 -2.53 0.41 -16.22
C PHE A 40 -1.91 -0.97 -16.04
N LYS A 41 -2.63 -2.01 -16.45
CA LYS A 41 -2.21 -3.39 -16.27
C LYS A 41 -1.08 -3.81 -17.21
N ASN A 42 -1.13 -3.35 -18.46
CA ASN A 42 -0.13 -3.68 -19.48
C ASN A 42 0.98 -2.60 -19.59
N GLU A 43 0.68 -1.36 -19.21
CA GLU A 43 1.55 -0.18 -19.37
C GLU A 43 1.85 0.43 -18.00
N VAL A 44 2.53 -0.32 -17.14
CA VAL A 44 2.76 0.07 -15.74
C VAL A 44 3.64 1.31 -15.57
N SER A 45 4.35 1.75 -16.61
CA SER A 45 5.22 2.93 -16.56
C SER A 45 4.46 4.26 -16.65
N GLU A 46 3.27 4.27 -17.26
CA GLU A 46 2.50 5.50 -17.46
C GLU A 46 1.62 5.81 -16.24
N PRO A 47 1.62 7.07 -15.74
CA PRO A 47 0.70 7.47 -14.69
C PRO A 47 -0.75 7.50 -15.21
N VAL A 48 -1.69 7.05 -14.38
CA VAL A 48 -3.11 7.10 -14.74
C VAL A 48 -3.66 8.49 -14.41
N LEU A 49 -3.91 9.30 -15.44
CA LEU A 49 -4.40 10.66 -15.32
C LEU A 49 -5.92 10.75 -15.52
N ARG A 50 -6.56 11.73 -14.87
CA ARG A 50 -7.96 12.08 -15.16
C ARG A 50 -8.08 12.75 -16.53
N CYS A 51 -9.22 12.57 -17.18
CA CYS A 51 -9.49 13.28 -18.43
C CYS A 51 -9.87 14.74 -18.20
N GLN A 52 -9.53 15.59 -19.17
CA GLN A 52 -9.78 17.03 -19.12
C GLN A 52 -11.28 17.38 -18.98
N ASN A 53 -12.17 16.59 -19.59
CA ASN A 53 -13.61 16.81 -19.52
C ASN A 53 -14.21 16.66 -18.11
N HIS A 54 -13.64 15.76 -17.30
CA HIS A 54 -14.09 15.59 -15.91
C HIS A 54 -13.36 16.54 -14.97
N LEU A 55 -12.11 16.91 -15.27
CA LEU A 55 -11.35 17.92 -14.52
C LEU A 55 -12.00 19.31 -14.63
N SER A 56 -12.47 19.70 -15.81
CA SER A 56 -13.08 21.02 -16.04
C SER A 56 -14.41 21.22 -15.30
N LYS A 57 -15.11 20.13 -14.98
CA LYS A 57 -16.39 20.14 -14.24
C LYS A 57 -16.22 19.97 -12.73
N ASP A 58 -15.01 19.67 -12.27
CA ASP A 58 -14.73 19.41 -10.87
C ASP A 58 -14.50 20.71 -10.10
N THR A 59 -15.30 20.94 -9.07
CA THR A 59 -15.29 22.14 -8.22
C THR A 59 -14.43 21.99 -6.97
N GLU A 60 -13.69 20.89 -6.81
CA GLU A 60 -12.77 20.69 -5.69
C GLU A 60 -11.70 21.79 -5.64
N SER A 61 -11.54 22.42 -4.47
CA SER A 61 -10.59 23.51 -4.27
C SER A 61 -9.14 23.04 -4.17
N ASN A 62 -8.93 21.86 -3.59
CA ASN A 62 -7.62 21.25 -3.48
C ASN A 62 -7.20 20.66 -4.83
N GLN A 63 -6.16 21.23 -5.45
CA GLN A 63 -5.70 20.85 -6.78
C GLN A 63 -5.24 19.38 -6.86
N THR A 64 -4.49 18.85 -5.88
CA THR A 64 -4.00 17.47 -5.94
C THR A 64 -5.14 16.47 -5.79
N ARG A 65 -6.10 16.79 -4.91
CA ARG A 65 -7.35 16.03 -4.79
C ARG A 65 -8.13 16.11 -6.10
N ARG A 66 -8.28 17.32 -6.67
CA ARG A 66 -8.95 17.58 -7.96
C ARG A 66 -8.36 16.73 -9.08
N GLU A 67 -7.04 16.69 -9.20
CA GLU A 67 -6.35 15.95 -10.26
C GLU A 67 -6.37 14.43 -10.06
N SER A 68 -6.48 13.96 -8.81
CA SER A 68 -6.57 12.54 -8.48
C SER A 68 -7.86 11.88 -8.97
N LEU A 69 -7.71 10.80 -9.74
CA LEU A 69 -8.81 9.94 -10.21
C LEU A 69 -9.51 9.22 -9.06
N LEU A 70 -8.75 8.89 -8.01
CA LEU A 70 -9.28 8.33 -6.78
C LEU A 70 -9.76 9.45 -5.85
N ARG A 71 -10.87 9.21 -5.17
CA ARG A 71 -11.32 10.01 -4.03
C ARG A 71 -11.60 9.11 -2.85
N CYS A 72 -11.21 9.56 -1.68
CA CYS A 72 -11.49 8.92 -0.41
C CYS A 72 -12.46 9.82 0.38
N GLU A 73 -13.42 9.18 1.05
CA GLU A 73 -14.36 9.85 1.97
C GLU A 73 -13.76 10.02 3.37
N ASN A 74 -12.68 9.29 3.70
CA ASN A 74 -12.04 9.40 5.01
C ASN A 74 -11.33 10.75 5.15
N PRO A 75 -11.58 11.52 6.24
CA PRO A 75 -10.99 12.84 6.45
C PRO A 75 -9.48 12.79 6.71
N THR A 76 -8.95 11.65 7.16
CA THR A 76 -7.51 11.43 7.38
C THR A 76 -6.74 11.10 6.10
N ALA A 77 -7.42 11.07 4.95
CA ALA A 77 -6.79 10.76 3.67
C ALA A 77 -5.97 11.95 3.14
N GLU A 78 -4.71 11.69 2.88
CA GLU A 78 -3.76 12.61 2.25
C GLU A 78 -3.66 12.28 0.75
N TYR A 79 -3.59 13.32 -0.09
CA TYR A 79 -3.47 13.20 -1.53
C TYR A 79 -2.07 13.62 -1.96
N CYS A 80 -1.38 12.74 -2.69
CA CYS A 80 -0.02 12.98 -3.16
C CYS A 80 0.08 12.65 -4.65
N GLY A 81 1.15 13.16 -5.28
CA GLY A 81 1.51 12.83 -6.65
C GLY A 81 1.39 14.00 -7.62
N THR A 82 1.90 13.77 -8.83
CA THR A 82 1.99 14.75 -9.92
C THR A 82 1.62 14.11 -11.26
N SER A 83 1.33 14.93 -12.26
CA SER A 83 1.05 14.47 -13.63
C SER A 83 2.24 13.76 -14.28
N GLU A 84 3.46 14.08 -13.84
CA GLU A 84 4.72 13.54 -14.39
C GLU A 84 5.30 12.41 -13.54
N GLY A 85 4.55 11.92 -12.54
CA GLY A 85 5.01 10.91 -11.60
C GLY A 85 5.44 9.61 -12.28
N LYS A 86 6.75 9.36 -12.34
CA LYS A 86 7.31 8.11 -12.89
C LYS A 86 7.39 7.01 -11.83
N ASN A 87 7.82 7.36 -10.62
CA ASN A 87 7.92 6.44 -9.49
C ASN A 87 6.58 6.26 -8.80
N ILE A 88 6.47 5.20 -7.98
CA ILE A 88 5.23 4.87 -7.27
C ILE A 88 4.80 5.97 -6.27
N ASN A 89 5.77 6.65 -5.66
CA ASN A 89 5.55 7.73 -4.69
C ASN A 89 5.14 9.05 -5.35
N ASP A 90 5.56 9.26 -6.61
CA ASP A 90 5.33 10.51 -7.35
C ASP A 90 4.02 10.48 -8.15
N ARG A 91 3.37 9.32 -8.24
CA ARG A 91 2.08 9.14 -8.92
C ARG A 91 0.92 9.55 -8.03
N TYR A 92 -0.16 9.98 -8.68
CA TYR A 92 -1.42 10.27 -7.98
C TYR A 92 -1.85 9.08 -7.14
N SER A 93 -1.86 9.30 -5.85
CA SER A 93 -2.13 8.29 -4.85
C SER A 93 -2.82 8.91 -3.65
N ILE A 94 -3.62 8.08 -2.97
CA ILE A 94 -4.24 8.42 -1.70
C ILE A 94 -3.49 7.65 -0.62
N ILE A 95 -3.01 8.36 0.39
CA ILE A 95 -2.39 7.78 1.56
C ILE A 95 -3.37 7.97 2.71
N PHE A 96 -3.59 6.94 3.51
CA PHE A 96 -4.29 7.11 4.79
C PHE A 96 -3.50 6.43 5.90
N PRO A 97 -3.34 7.10 7.06
CA PRO A 97 -2.69 6.53 8.21
C PRO A 97 -3.58 5.43 8.79
N LEU A 98 -2.98 4.27 9.05
CA LEU A 98 -3.62 3.22 9.84
C LEU A 98 -3.45 3.59 11.32
N GLY A 99 -4.57 3.92 11.96
CA GLY A 99 -4.57 4.36 13.36
C GLY A 99 -4.46 3.19 14.33
N LEU A 100 -3.64 3.34 15.38
CA LEU A 100 -3.58 2.42 16.52
C LEU A 100 -4.78 2.58 17.48
N SER A 101 -5.95 2.97 16.96
CA SER A 101 -7.01 3.62 17.76
C SER A 101 -7.58 2.75 18.88
N VAL A 102 -7.34 1.44 18.85
CA VAL A 102 -7.59 0.54 19.97
C VAL A 102 -6.46 -0.48 19.93
N MET A 103 -5.55 -0.47 20.92
CA MET A 103 -4.74 -1.64 21.18
C MET A 103 -5.69 -2.74 21.65
N PRO A 104 -5.98 -3.78 20.84
CA PRO A 104 -6.67 -4.91 21.39
C PRO A 104 -5.74 -5.49 22.46
N ARG A 105 -6.27 -5.80 23.65
CA ARG A 105 -5.48 -6.34 24.77
C ARG A 105 -4.83 -7.71 24.48
N ASN A 106 -5.05 -8.26 23.29
CA ASN A 106 -4.57 -9.54 22.77
C ASN A 106 -4.23 -9.31 21.29
N ASP A 107 -3.44 -10.18 20.65
CA ASP A 107 -3.00 -10.14 19.23
C ASP A 107 -4.12 -10.16 18.16
N CYS A 108 -5.23 -9.45 18.40
CA CYS A 108 -6.38 -9.35 17.54
C CYS A 108 -6.04 -8.44 16.35
N PRO A 109 -6.38 -8.86 15.13
CA PRO A 109 -6.21 -8.01 13.97
C PRO A 109 -7.08 -6.74 14.10
N ILE A 110 -6.46 -5.59 13.85
CA ILE A 110 -7.16 -4.31 13.73
C ILE A 110 -7.77 -4.25 12.34
N SER A 111 -9.03 -3.87 12.24
CA SER A 111 -9.68 -3.58 10.97
C SER A 111 -10.04 -2.10 10.83
N GLN A 112 -9.78 -1.55 9.66
CA GLN A 112 -10.13 -0.18 9.31
C GLN A 112 -10.83 -0.15 7.95
N THR A 113 -12.03 0.45 7.93
CA THR A 113 -12.81 0.59 6.70
C THR A 113 -12.36 1.81 5.90
N ILE A 114 -12.17 1.61 4.61
CA ILE A 114 -11.72 2.63 3.66
C ILE A 114 -12.76 2.77 2.58
N ALA A 115 -13.35 3.96 2.45
CA ALA A 115 -14.36 4.26 1.44
C ALA A 115 -13.73 5.06 0.29
N ILE A 116 -13.69 4.46 -0.91
CA ILE A 116 -13.07 5.04 -2.11
C ILE A 116 -14.12 5.14 -3.22
N LYS A 117 -14.00 6.17 -4.05
CA LYS A 117 -14.74 6.32 -5.30
C LYS A 117 -13.83 6.77 -6.44
N PHE A 118 -14.29 6.57 -7.67
CA PHE A 118 -13.59 6.97 -8.89
C PHE A 118 -14.27 8.17 -9.54
N THR A 119 -13.49 9.15 -10.01
CA THR A 119 -13.97 10.40 -10.62
C THR A 119 -13.75 10.47 -12.14
N CYS A 120 -13.41 9.33 -12.75
CA CYS A 120 -13.27 9.17 -14.19
C CYS A 120 -13.63 7.73 -14.59
N GLN A 121 -13.88 7.48 -15.89
CA GLN A 121 -14.22 6.15 -16.40
C GLN A 121 -13.09 5.59 -17.27
N ASN A 122 -13.03 4.25 -17.42
CA ASN A 122 -12.05 3.63 -18.32
C ASN A 122 -12.19 4.12 -19.77
N SER A 123 -13.40 4.46 -20.21
CA SER A 123 -13.66 5.03 -21.54
C SER A 123 -12.92 6.34 -21.80
N CYS A 124 -12.63 7.12 -20.76
CA CYS A 124 -11.93 8.40 -20.85
C CYS A 124 -10.40 8.26 -20.87
N ILE A 125 -9.86 7.18 -20.30
CA ILE A 125 -8.42 6.93 -20.14
C ILE A 125 -7.91 5.90 -21.16
N GLY A 126 -8.52 5.88 -22.35
CA GLY A 126 -8.10 5.02 -23.47
C GLY A 126 -8.66 3.60 -23.46
N ARG A 127 -9.70 3.31 -22.66
CA ARG A 127 -10.30 1.97 -22.50
C ARG A 127 -9.31 0.87 -22.07
N ARG A 128 -8.16 1.28 -21.52
CA ARG A 128 -7.12 0.39 -21.04
C ARG A 128 -7.56 -0.35 -19.79
N GLU A 129 -7.02 -1.56 -19.61
CA GLU A 129 -7.21 -2.32 -18.37
C GLU A 129 -6.45 -1.65 -17.23
N THR A 130 -7.13 -1.48 -16.11
CA THR A 130 -6.60 -0.79 -14.93
C THR A 130 -6.61 -1.70 -13.72
N SER A 131 -5.63 -1.55 -12.86
CA SER A 131 -5.53 -2.25 -11.58
C SER A 131 -5.32 -1.23 -10.46
N LEU A 132 -6.02 -1.45 -9.36
CA LEU A 132 -5.89 -0.70 -8.13
C LEU A 132 -4.85 -1.39 -7.25
N ILE A 133 -3.79 -0.67 -6.90
CA ILE A 133 -2.66 -1.17 -6.12
C ILE A 133 -2.76 -0.58 -4.72
N PHE A 134 -2.68 -1.45 -3.72
CA PHE A 134 -2.61 -1.13 -2.30
C PHE A 134 -1.22 -1.47 -1.80
N LEU A 135 -0.55 -0.50 -1.22
CA LEU A 135 0.75 -0.68 -0.59
C LEU A 135 0.61 -0.41 0.89
N LEU A 136 1.04 -1.35 1.71
CA LEU A 136 1.26 -1.10 3.13
C LEU A 136 2.66 -0.49 3.27
N GLU A 137 2.70 0.75 3.74
CA GLU A 137 3.93 1.51 3.92
C GLU A 137 4.23 1.68 5.40
N GLY A 138 5.51 1.54 5.77
CA GLY A 138 6.00 1.98 7.06
C GLY A 138 6.26 3.48 7.08
N MET A 139 6.74 3.97 8.22
CA MET A 139 6.90 5.41 8.44
C MET A 139 8.06 6.02 7.62
N SER A 140 9.05 5.21 7.24
CA SER A 140 10.15 5.61 6.36
C SER A 140 9.81 5.49 4.86
N GLY A 141 8.58 5.09 4.51
CA GLY A 141 8.15 4.91 3.12
C GLY A 141 8.58 3.59 2.50
N GLU A 142 9.06 2.64 3.31
CA GLU A 142 9.31 1.27 2.92
C GLU A 142 7.99 0.53 2.65
N ILE A 143 7.96 -0.27 1.58
CA ILE A 143 6.80 -1.08 1.23
C ILE A 143 6.90 -2.41 1.98
N LEU A 144 6.01 -2.61 2.95
CA LEU A 144 5.93 -3.82 3.75
C LEU A 144 5.09 -4.91 3.08
N SER A 145 4.06 -4.51 2.33
CA SER A 145 3.17 -5.44 1.64
C SER A 145 2.48 -4.78 0.45
N GLN A 146 2.11 -5.59 -0.54
CA GLN A 146 1.40 -5.14 -1.72
C GLN A 146 0.20 -6.06 -2.02
N ARG A 147 -0.93 -5.43 -2.35
CA ARG A 147 -2.12 -6.10 -2.89
C ARG A 147 -2.56 -5.40 -4.17
N VAL A 148 -3.09 -6.17 -5.11
CA VAL A 148 -3.55 -5.66 -6.40
C VAL A 148 -4.93 -6.23 -6.68
N MET A 149 -5.83 -5.36 -7.14
CA MET A 149 -7.18 -5.71 -7.56
C MET A 149 -7.45 -5.08 -8.92
N ASP A 150 -7.88 -5.87 -9.90
CA ASP A 150 -8.25 -5.32 -11.21
C ASP A 150 -9.53 -4.48 -11.07
N VAL A 151 -9.64 -3.39 -11.82
CA VAL A 151 -10.82 -2.52 -11.76
C VAL A 151 -11.28 -2.07 -13.14
N LYS A 152 -12.60 -2.05 -13.33
CA LYS A 152 -13.28 -1.53 -14.51
C LYS A 152 -14.37 -0.55 -14.11
N ILE A 153 -14.10 0.72 -14.33
CA ILE A 153 -14.98 1.85 -14.07
C ILE A 153 -15.83 2.08 -15.32
N CYS A 154 -17.11 1.70 -15.24
CA CYS A 154 -18.02 1.61 -16.39
C CYS A 154 -19.46 1.98 -16.02
N SER A 155 -20.24 2.44 -17.00
CA SER A 155 -21.63 2.85 -16.78
C SER A 155 -22.57 1.67 -16.44
N CYS A 156 -22.27 0.47 -16.94
CA CYS A 156 -23.09 -0.73 -16.78
C CYS A 156 -22.30 -1.91 -16.17
N PRO A 157 -21.95 -1.87 -14.86
CA PRO A 157 -21.11 -2.89 -14.23
C PRO A 157 -21.60 -4.32 -14.38
N LYS A 158 -22.92 -4.55 -14.29
CA LYS A 158 -23.51 -5.89 -14.40
C LYS A 158 -23.29 -6.52 -15.78
N ARG A 159 -23.56 -5.79 -16.85
CA ARG A 159 -23.37 -6.25 -18.23
C ARG A 159 -21.90 -6.61 -18.49
N ASP A 160 -21.00 -5.73 -18.06
CA ASP A 160 -19.57 -5.89 -18.26
C ASP A 160 -18.99 -7.05 -17.43
N TYR A 161 -19.45 -7.22 -16.18
CA TYR A 161 -19.16 -8.37 -15.34
C TYR A 161 -19.57 -9.68 -16.02
N GLU A 162 -20.83 -9.78 -16.45
CA GLU A 162 -21.35 -10.99 -17.10
C GLU A 162 -20.67 -11.30 -18.43
N ALA A 163 -20.26 -10.28 -19.18
CA ALA A 163 -19.52 -10.45 -20.43
C ALA A 163 -18.13 -11.05 -20.16
N ASP A 164 -17.40 -10.52 -19.17
CA ASP A 164 -16.07 -10.98 -18.82
C ASP A 164 -16.09 -12.38 -18.19
N GLU A 165 -17.12 -12.74 -17.39
CA GLU A 165 -17.30 -14.09 -16.85
C GLU A 165 -17.68 -15.11 -17.94
N ARG A 166 -18.57 -14.74 -18.87
CA ARG A 166 -18.95 -15.61 -20.01
C ARG A 166 -17.76 -15.94 -20.92
N ASN A 167 -16.84 -14.99 -21.08
CA ASN A 167 -15.62 -15.20 -21.86
C ASN A 167 -14.63 -16.15 -21.17
N CYS A 168 -14.67 -16.26 -19.83
CA CYS A 168 -13.86 -17.22 -19.08
C CYS A 168 -14.41 -18.65 -19.15
N ALA A 169 -15.74 -18.81 -19.09
CA ALA A 169 -16.37 -20.13 -19.10
C ALA A 169 -16.31 -20.85 -20.46
N ARG A 170 -15.92 -20.15 -21.53
CA ARG A 170 -15.72 -20.74 -22.85
C ARG A 170 -14.22 -21.00 -23.04
N PRO A 171 -13.75 -22.27 -23.05
CA PRO A 171 -12.41 -22.54 -23.56
C PRO A 171 -12.35 -21.98 -24.98
N SER A 172 -11.30 -21.23 -25.27
CA SER A 172 -11.06 -20.59 -26.56
C SER A 172 -11.18 -21.63 -27.70
N LYS A 173 -12.40 -21.76 -28.23
CA LYS A 173 -12.73 -22.46 -29.47
C LYS A 173 -13.41 -21.45 -30.38
N ARG A 174 -12.66 -20.42 -30.80
CA ARG A 174 -13.00 -19.62 -31.97
C ARG A 174 -11.71 -19.50 -32.79
N LYS A 175 -11.51 -20.47 -33.69
CA LYS A 175 -11.88 -20.45 -35.12
C LYS A 175 -10.69 -19.95 -35.96
N ALA A 176 -9.71 -20.82 -36.18
CA ALA A 176 -9.00 -20.86 -37.44
C ALA A 176 -9.96 -21.55 -38.43
N ASN A 177 -10.78 -20.78 -39.13
CA ASN A 177 -11.57 -21.19 -40.29
C ASN A 177 -12.15 -19.93 -40.92
N ASP A 178 -11.29 -19.09 -41.49
CA ASP A 178 -11.67 -18.18 -42.58
C ASP A 178 -10.45 -17.71 -43.40
N ILE A 179 -9.52 -18.62 -43.69
CA ILE A 179 -8.45 -18.40 -44.69
C ILE A 179 -8.32 -19.68 -45.53
N GLU A 180 -9.42 -20.13 -46.14
CA GLU A 180 -9.36 -21.17 -47.18
C GLU A 180 -10.34 -20.86 -48.31
N SER A 181 -10.14 -19.71 -48.95
CA SER A 181 -10.73 -19.40 -50.26
C SER A 181 -9.84 -18.46 -51.08
N ARG A 182 -8.51 -18.70 -51.07
CA ARG A 182 -7.62 -18.17 -52.13
C ARG A 182 -6.30 -18.96 -52.21
N LYS A 183 -6.36 -20.20 -52.69
CA LYS A 183 -5.19 -20.92 -53.23
C LYS A 183 -5.32 -21.02 -54.74
N GLN A 184 -4.29 -20.51 -55.43
CA GLN A 184 -3.77 -20.81 -56.78
C GLN A 184 -3.10 -19.51 -57.25
N LYS A 185 -1.79 -19.37 -57.50
CA LYS A 185 -0.72 -20.25 -58.01
C LYS A 185 0.61 -19.65 -57.49
N ILE A 186 1.62 -20.40 -57.03
CA ILE A 186 2.84 -20.87 -57.76
C ILE A 186 3.70 -21.46 -56.61
N ALA A 187 3.81 -22.78 -56.45
CA ALA A 187 4.83 -23.69 -57.01
C ALA A 187 6.29 -23.43 -56.54
N LYS A 188 6.75 -24.36 -55.67
CA LYS A 188 8.11 -24.94 -55.52
C LYS A 188 9.24 -23.97 -55.08
N VAL A 189 10.07 -24.27 -54.07
CA VAL A 189 11.07 -25.36 -54.04
C VAL A 189 11.43 -25.77 -52.58
N GLU A 190 11.40 -27.08 -52.40
CA GLU A 190 12.14 -28.06 -51.56
C GLU A 190 13.00 -27.68 -50.34
N ASN A 191 12.79 -28.52 -49.31
CA ASN A 191 13.74 -29.23 -48.43
C ASN A 191 14.73 -28.38 -47.60
N VAL A 192 14.84 -28.56 -46.27
CA VAL A 192 15.46 -29.73 -45.64
C VAL A 192 14.95 -29.95 -44.21
N THR A 193 14.78 -31.24 -43.91
CA THR A 193 14.50 -31.94 -42.65
C THR A 193 15.50 -31.67 -41.51
N ARG A 194 14.99 -31.63 -40.26
CA ARG A 194 15.37 -32.52 -39.12
C ARG A 194 14.82 -31.99 -37.78
N LYS A 195 14.03 -32.83 -37.10
CA LYS A 195 13.80 -32.90 -35.63
C LYS A 195 14.23 -34.32 -35.20
N PRO A 196 14.28 -34.72 -33.92
CA PRO A 196 14.26 -34.00 -32.63
C PRO A 196 15.39 -34.50 -31.67
N ALA A 197 15.52 -33.92 -30.47
CA ALA A 197 16.01 -34.67 -29.29
C ALA A 197 15.52 -34.05 -27.97
N LYS A 198 15.04 -34.93 -27.07
CA LYS A 198 14.64 -34.72 -25.67
C LYS A 198 15.75 -35.28 -24.77
N ILE A 199 16.05 -34.64 -23.63
CA ILE A 199 16.55 -35.23 -22.35
C ILE A 199 16.20 -34.18 -21.27
N ALA A 200 15.23 -34.35 -20.36
CA ALA A 200 15.13 -35.22 -19.16
C ALA A 200 15.98 -34.75 -17.95
N ILE A 201 15.29 -34.07 -17.02
CA ILE A 201 15.27 -34.14 -15.54
C ILE A 201 16.49 -34.74 -14.81
N LYS A 202 16.99 -34.02 -13.80
CA LYS A 202 17.35 -34.64 -12.51
C LYS A 202 17.19 -33.66 -11.35
N ASP A 203 16.28 -34.01 -10.44
CA ASP A 203 16.16 -33.52 -9.06
C ASP A 203 17.34 -34.05 -8.22
N GLU A 204 17.85 -33.25 -7.28
CA GLU A 204 18.47 -33.76 -6.05
C GLU A 204 18.02 -32.91 -4.86
N ASP A 205 17.32 -33.60 -3.97
CA ASP A 205 17.04 -33.23 -2.59
C ASP A 205 18.34 -33.06 -1.78
N THR A 206 18.36 -32.15 -0.81
CA THR A 206 19.14 -32.32 0.43
C THR A 206 18.68 -31.34 1.52
N SER A 207 18.33 -31.92 2.67
CA SER A 207 18.38 -31.44 4.08
C SER A 207 17.81 -30.05 4.40
N SER A 208 16.71 -29.96 5.16
CA SER A 208 16.73 -29.93 6.63
C SER A 208 17.75 -28.94 7.21
N ASP A 209 17.27 -27.82 7.75
CA ASP A 209 17.39 -27.60 9.18
C ASP A 209 16.43 -26.49 9.64
N SER A 210 15.64 -26.90 10.62
CA SER A 210 14.86 -26.08 11.52
C SER A 210 15.76 -25.18 12.34
N ASP A 211 15.52 -23.87 12.31
CA ASP A 211 15.85 -23.01 13.45
C ASP A 211 14.73 -22.00 13.68
N ASN A 212 13.96 -22.37 14.70
CA ASN A 212 12.91 -21.60 15.34
C ASN A 212 13.60 -20.71 16.39
N SER A 213 14.07 -19.53 16.00
CA SER A 213 14.52 -18.52 16.97
C SER A 213 13.44 -17.45 17.14
N ASP A 214 12.36 -17.87 17.80
CA ASP A 214 11.39 -16.99 18.45
C ASP A 214 12.11 -16.28 19.61
N SER A 215 12.82 -15.19 19.33
CA SER A 215 13.26 -14.25 20.36
C SER A 215 12.06 -13.39 20.75
N GLY A 216 11.07 -14.02 21.39
CA GLY A 216 9.97 -13.37 22.06
C GLY A 216 10.53 -12.46 23.15
N ILE A 217 10.59 -11.16 22.88
CA ILE A 217 10.80 -10.15 23.91
C ILE A 217 9.61 -10.27 24.85
N SER A 218 9.84 -10.89 26.01
CA SER A 218 8.84 -11.10 27.05
C SER A 218 8.53 -9.78 27.74
N ILE A 219 7.63 -8.96 27.18
CA ILE A 219 7.21 -7.67 27.76
C ILE A 219 6.15 -7.88 28.85
N SER A 220 6.44 -8.69 29.87
CA SER A 220 5.43 -9.06 30.88
C SER A 220 5.74 -8.66 32.31
N ARG A 221 6.67 -7.73 32.59
CA ARG A 221 6.91 -7.28 33.98
C ARG A 221 7.08 -5.79 34.28
N ASP A 222 7.23 -4.89 33.30
CA ASP A 222 7.72 -3.53 33.62
C ASP A 222 6.91 -2.39 33.00
N LEU A 223 5.57 -2.47 33.04
CA LEU A 223 4.71 -1.36 32.65
C LEU A 223 3.67 -1.08 33.74
N ASP A 224 3.93 -0.08 34.58
CA ASP A 224 2.99 0.35 35.63
C ASP A 224 2.37 1.71 35.27
N LEU A 225 1.04 1.73 35.10
CA LEU A 225 0.27 2.92 34.77
C LEU A 225 -0.55 3.33 35.99
N GLN A 226 -0.12 4.39 36.67
CA GLN A 226 -0.78 4.88 37.89
C GLN A 226 -1.52 6.20 37.63
N LEU A 227 -2.72 6.34 38.20
CA LEU A 227 -3.44 7.61 38.23
C LEU A 227 -2.90 8.45 39.40
N THR A 228 -2.27 9.56 39.09
CA THR A 228 -1.71 10.50 40.07
C THR A 228 -2.88 11.23 40.77
N PRO A 229 -2.77 11.59 42.07
CA PRO A 229 -3.83 12.31 42.79
C PRO A 229 -4.26 13.65 42.17
N SER A 230 -3.44 14.20 41.26
CA SER A 230 -3.73 15.40 40.45
C SER A 230 -4.62 15.13 39.22
N GLY A 231 -5.00 13.88 38.96
CA GLY A 231 -5.77 13.47 37.78
C GLY A 231 -4.91 13.14 36.55
N GLU A 232 -3.58 13.17 36.66
CA GLU A 232 -2.65 12.86 35.57
C GLU A 232 -2.25 11.38 35.57
N TYR A 233 -2.06 10.78 34.40
CA TYR A 233 -1.58 9.40 34.28
C TYR A 233 -0.04 9.37 34.28
N ARG A 234 0.56 8.54 35.14
CA ARG A 234 1.99 8.28 35.20
C ARG A 234 2.28 6.88 34.69
N LEU A 235 3.07 6.78 33.62
CA LEU A 235 3.59 5.54 33.09
C LEU A 235 5.02 5.33 33.57
N SER A 236 5.28 4.22 34.26
CA SER A 236 6.61 3.80 34.72
C SER A 236 7.06 2.59 33.92
N ILE A 237 8.20 2.72 33.25
CA ILE A 237 8.81 1.65 32.45
C ILE A 237 10.20 1.35 33.04
N THR A 238 10.45 0.11 33.43
CA THR A 238 11.80 -0.35 33.81
C THR A 238 12.50 -0.83 32.54
N LEU A 239 13.69 -0.33 32.29
CA LEU A 239 14.49 -0.67 31.11
C LEU A 239 15.94 -0.90 31.54
N GLU A 240 16.66 -1.74 30.80
CA GLU A 240 18.10 -1.93 31.01
C GLU A 240 18.87 -0.62 30.81
N LYS A 241 19.97 -0.46 31.55
CA LYS A 241 20.77 0.78 31.56
C LYS A 241 21.23 1.19 30.17
N ASP A 242 21.74 0.26 29.38
CA ASP A 242 22.25 0.51 28.03
C ASP A 242 21.14 0.96 27.08
N LEU A 243 19.95 0.36 27.20
CA LEU A 243 18.78 0.73 26.42
C LEU A 243 18.26 2.13 26.80
N MET A 244 18.29 2.47 28.08
CA MET A 244 17.95 3.81 28.58
C MET A 244 18.90 4.88 28.04
N GLU A 245 20.20 4.61 28.04
CA GLU A 245 21.20 5.54 27.49
C GLU A 245 20.98 5.76 25.99
N GLN A 246 20.70 4.69 25.22
CA GLN A 246 20.37 4.78 23.80
C GLN A 246 19.09 5.58 23.55
N ILE A 247 18.05 5.37 24.35
CA ILE A 247 16.79 6.12 24.23
C ILE A 247 17.02 7.61 24.49
N ILE A 248 17.76 7.97 25.55
CA ILE A 248 18.08 9.37 25.87
C ILE A 248 18.87 10.00 24.72
N GLN A 249 19.84 9.30 24.15
CA GLN A 249 20.60 9.78 22.99
C GLN A 249 19.71 10.01 21.76
N ASN A 250 18.84 9.06 21.43
CA ASN A 250 17.92 9.15 20.30
C ASN A 250 16.91 10.31 20.47
N VAL A 251 16.38 10.49 21.67
CA VAL A 251 15.48 11.62 21.99
C VAL A 251 16.23 12.95 21.85
N ASN A 252 17.46 13.05 22.36
CA ASN A 252 18.28 14.25 22.21
C ASN A 252 18.55 14.58 20.74
N GLN A 253 18.86 13.58 19.91
CA GLN A 253 19.05 13.77 18.46
C GLN A 253 17.76 14.25 17.78
N ALA A 254 16.61 13.64 18.09
CA ALA A 254 15.32 14.04 17.53
C ALA A 254 14.92 15.47 17.93
N VAL A 255 15.19 15.86 19.18
CA VAL A 255 14.94 17.22 19.67
C VAL A 255 15.88 18.23 19.02
N ALA A 256 17.17 17.90 18.85
CA ALA A 256 18.12 18.77 18.14
C ALA A 256 17.68 19.03 16.69
N LEU A 257 17.20 18.00 15.99
CA LEU A 257 16.63 18.14 14.64
C LEU A 257 15.39 19.04 14.61
N LYS A 258 14.50 18.94 15.61
CA LYS A 258 13.32 19.82 15.72
C LYS A 258 13.70 21.26 16.03
N ILE A 259 14.65 21.51 16.92
CA ILE A 259 15.15 22.86 17.23
C ILE A 259 15.77 23.50 15.97
N TYR A 260 16.51 22.71 15.18
CA TYR A 260 17.08 23.17 13.92
C TYR A 260 16.02 23.58 12.89
N LYS A 261 14.92 22.80 12.79
CA LYS A 261 13.82 23.09 11.86
C LYS A 261 12.91 24.23 12.34
N GLU A 262 12.69 24.36 13.64
CA GLU A 262 11.74 25.31 14.25
C GLU A 262 12.39 26.09 15.41
N PRO A 263 13.26 27.07 15.14
CA PRO A 263 14.05 27.75 16.16
C PRO A 263 13.21 28.58 17.15
N GLN A 264 11.98 28.96 16.78
CA GLN A 264 11.09 29.75 17.64
C GLN A 264 10.61 28.95 18.87
N GLN A 265 10.57 27.62 18.80
CA GLN A 265 10.17 26.75 19.91
C GLN A 265 11.37 26.29 20.76
N ALA A 266 12.59 26.72 20.46
CA ALA A 266 13.82 26.27 21.12
C ALA A 266 13.78 26.44 22.65
N LYS A 267 13.13 27.50 23.16
CA LYS A 267 12.98 27.72 24.61
C LYS A 267 12.22 26.59 25.33
N HIS A 268 11.22 26.00 24.67
CA HIS A 268 10.44 24.89 25.21
C HIS A 268 11.29 23.61 25.29
N TYR A 269 12.01 23.31 24.22
CA TYR A 269 12.86 22.12 24.12
C TYR A 269 14.14 22.19 24.98
N ASN A 270 14.70 23.38 25.18
CA ASN A 270 15.89 23.58 26.03
C ASN A 270 15.67 23.16 27.48
N LYS A 271 14.45 23.33 28.03
CA LYS A 271 14.10 22.85 29.38
C LYS A 271 14.13 21.32 29.45
N MET A 272 13.60 20.66 28.42
CA MET A 272 13.59 19.20 28.31
C MET A 272 15.01 18.64 28.11
N CYS A 273 15.83 19.25 27.25
CA CYS A 273 17.23 18.84 27.03
C CYS A 273 18.06 18.92 28.33
N ARG A 274 17.87 19.97 29.15
CA ARG A 274 18.57 20.09 30.45
C ARG A 274 18.20 18.96 31.41
N GLN A 275 16.93 18.56 31.42
CA GLN A 275 16.49 17.42 32.24
C GLN A 275 17.08 16.10 31.73
N LEU A 276 17.07 15.87 30.41
CA LEU A 276 17.65 14.67 29.80
C LEU A 276 19.17 14.57 30.01
N LEU A 277 19.90 15.68 29.93
CA LEU A 277 21.33 15.75 30.23
C LEU A 277 21.62 15.40 31.70
N TRP A 278 20.82 15.94 32.63
CA TRP A 278 20.94 15.60 34.04
C TRP A 278 20.71 14.10 34.30
N TYR A 279 19.74 13.48 33.61
CA TYR A 279 19.54 12.03 33.68
C TYR A 279 20.73 11.26 33.11
N SER A 280 21.26 11.65 31.94
CA SER A 280 22.44 11.03 31.33
C SER A 280 23.67 11.08 32.24
N GLU A 281 23.96 12.22 32.87
CA GLU A 281 25.07 12.35 33.83
C GLU A 281 24.87 11.49 35.08
N LYS A 282 23.63 11.33 35.53
CA LYS A 282 23.28 10.51 36.69
C LYS A 282 23.41 9.01 36.42
N PHE A 283 23.16 8.56 35.18
CA PHE A 283 23.36 7.18 34.75
C PHE A 283 24.85 6.84 34.58
N GLN A 284 25.70 7.79 34.17
CA GLN A 284 27.15 7.57 34.06
C GLN A 284 27.88 7.47 35.41
N ARG A 285 27.30 8.00 36.49
CA ARG A 285 27.90 8.01 37.84
C ARG A 285 27.56 6.79 38.72
N LYS A 286 26.74 5.86 38.23
CA LYS A 286 26.34 4.62 38.93
C LYS A 286 26.73 3.41 38.12
#